data_AF-A0A4Q1HTH5-F1
#
_entry.id   AF-A0A4Q1HTH5-F1
#
_cell.length_a   1.000
_cell.length_b   1.000
_cell.length_c   1.000
_cell.angle_alpha   90.00
_cell.angle_beta   90.00
_cell.angle_gamma   90.00
#
_symmetry.space_group_name_H-M   'P 1'
#
loop_
_entity.id
_entity.type
_entity.pdbx_description
1 polymer ?
#
loop_
_entity_poly.entity_id
_entity_poly.type
_entity_poly.pdbx_seq_one_letter_code
_entity_poly.pdbx_strand_id
1 'polypeptide(L)'
;MHQGLERKAITIVFLQPADEAFELVAGSEGLDALILNLPRQASVPVAAPSEKHADFKVWQCLLCAFVYDEAAGLEEEGIAPGTRWEDVPESFTCSDCGAGKADFVMLEF
;
A
#
# COMPACT_ATOMS: atom_id res chain seq x y z
N MET A 1 14.59 23.98 29.91
CA MET A 1 15.86 24.04 29.16
C MET A 1 16.59 22.71 29.35
N HIS A 2 16.46 21.76 28.43
CA HIS A 2 17.30 20.55 28.49
C HIS A 2 17.95 20.37 27.12
N GLN A 3 19.26 20.62 27.07
CA GLN A 3 20.20 20.35 25.96
C GLN A 3 20.28 21.33 24.77
N GLY A 4 19.68 22.53 24.82
CA GLY A 4 19.95 23.57 23.81
C GLY A 4 19.59 23.19 22.35
N LEU A 5 18.88 22.09 22.15
CA LEU A 5 18.42 21.62 20.85
C LEU A 5 16.99 22.11 20.63
N GLU A 6 16.83 23.00 19.66
CA GLU A 6 15.52 23.45 19.20
C GLU A 6 14.80 22.25 18.56
N ARG A 7 13.65 21.86 19.12
CA ARG A 7 12.81 20.79 18.57
C ARG A 7 11.66 21.43 17.81
N LYS A 8 11.77 21.53 16.49
CA LYS A 8 10.64 21.90 15.62
C LYS A 8 9.88 20.62 15.28
N ALA A 9 8.57 20.62 15.52
CA ALA A 9 7.69 19.52 15.11
C ALA A 9 7.14 19.80 13.71
N ILE A 10 7.21 18.82 12.82
CA ILE A 10 6.65 18.91 11.47
C ILE A 10 5.26 18.28 11.49
N THR A 11 4.27 19.00 10.99
CA THR A 11 2.93 18.44 10.72
C THR A 11 2.84 18.11 9.25
N ILE A 12 2.51 16.85 8.92
CA ILE A 12 2.33 16.40 7.53
C ILE A 12 0.84 16.24 7.28
N VAL A 13 0.34 16.88 6.22
CA VAL A 13 -1.05 16.76 5.76
C VAL A 13 -1.01 16.19 4.34
N PHE A 14 -1.65 15.05 4.13
CA PHE A 14 -1.81 14.44 2.81
C PHE A 14 -3.15 14.84 2.22
N LEU A 15 -3.14 15.37 0.99
CA LEU A 15 -4.34 15.82 0.29
C LEU A 15 -4.66 14.86 -0.85
N GLN A 16 -5.88 14.33 -0.83
CA GLN A 16 -6.44 13.57 -1.91
C GLN A 16 -7.12 14.52 -2.92
N PRO A 17 -7.21 14.17 -4.21
CA PRO A 17 -7.91 15.00 -5.19
C PRO A 17 -9.42 15.17 -4.97
N ALA A 18 -10.01 14.33 -4.11
CA ALA A 18 -11.41 14.47 -3.71
C ALA A 18 -11.58 15.41 -2.52
N ASP A 19 -10.50 15.81 -1.85
CA ASP A 19 -10.56 16.74 -0.71
C ASP A 19 -10.88 18.14 -1.22
N GLU A 20 -11.68 18.87 -0.45
CA GLU A 20 -12.01 20.26 -0.76
C GLU A 20 -10.78 21.16 -0.62
N ALA A 21 -10.72 22.22 -1.43
CA ALA A 21 -9.69 23.23 -1.29
C ALA A 21 -9.81 23.92 0.08
N PHE A 22 -8.68 24.08 0.77
CA PHE A 22 -8.61 24.76 2.05
C PHE A 22 -7.51 25.82 2.05
N GLU A 23 -7.64 26.76 2.99
CA GLU A 23 -6.69 27.85 3.17
C GLU A 23 -5.69 27.51 4.28
N LEU A 24 -4.40 27.76 4.01
CA LEU A 24 -3.34 27.67 5.01
C LEU A 24 -3.16 29.04 5.67
N VAL A 25 -3.48 29.13 6.96
CA VAL A 25 -3.34 30.36 7.74
C VAL A 25 -2.10 30.29 8.64
N ALA A 26 -1.15 31.19 8.42
CA ALA A 26 0.02 31.33 9.29
C ALA A 26 -0.33 32.06 10.59
N GLY A 27 0.22 31.60 11.72
CA GLY A 27 0.13 32.30 12.99
C GLY A 27 0.99 33.58 13.03
N SER A 28 0.98 34.29 14.16
CA SER A 28 1.74 35.54 14.33
C SER A 28 3.27 35.39 14.18
N GLU A 29 3.79 34.18 14.35
CA GLU A 29 5.22 33.87 14.18
C GLU A 29 5.58 33.41 12.75
N GLY A 30 4.60 33.39 11.83
CA GLY A 30 4.79 32.91 10.47
C GLY A 30 4.61 31.38 10.33
N LEU A 31 4.81 30.88 9.11
CA LEU A 31 4.72 29.46 8.77
C LEU A 31 5.80 29.11 7.75
N ASP A 32 6.68 28.18 8.11
CA ASP A 32 7.58 27.52 7.16
C ASP A 32 6.85 26.28 6.59
N ALA A 33 6.54 26.29 5.29
CA ALA A 33 5.83 25.20 4.62
C ALA A 33 6.58 24.70 3.38
N LEU A 34 6.62 23.37 3.22
CA LEU A 34 7.13 22.71 2.02
C LEU A 34 5.95 22.06 1.28
N ILE A 35 5.60 22.58 0.10
CA ILE A 35 4.55 22.02 -0.75
C ILE A 35 5.17 21.05 -1.75
N LEU A 36 4.89 19.76 -1.59
CA LEU A 36 5.35 18.71 -2.50
C LEU A 36 4.20 18.25 -3.39
N ASN A 37 4.28 18.57 -4.68
CA ASN A 37 3.38 18.03 -5.69
C ASN A 37 3.96 16.73 -6.23
N LEU A 38 3.65 15.61 -5.58
CA LEU A 38 4.12 14.30 -6.01
C LEU A 38 3.32 13.87 -7.26
N PRO A 39 3.99 13.54 -8.38
CA PRO A 39 3.30 13.01 -9.54
C PRO A 39 2.59 11.73 -9.14
N ARG A 40 1.26 11.71 -9.29
CA ARG A 40 0.51 10.46 -9.25
C ARG A 40 1.11 9.57 -10.31
N GLN A 41 1.74 8.47 -9.91
CA GLN A 41 1.83 7.35 -10.82
C GLN A 41 0.39 7.07 -11.24
N ALA A 42 0.10 7.19 -12.54
CA ALA A 42 -1.20 6.81 -13.07
C ALA A 42 -1.42 5.39 -12.56
N SER A 43 -2.35 5.25 -11.63
CA SER A 43 -2.65 3.99 -10.98
C SER A 43 -2.88 2.96 -12.08
N VAL A 44 -2.11 1.86 -12.04
CA VAL A 44 -2.69 0.56 -12.41
C VAL A 44 -4.10 0.56 -11.84
N PRO A 45 -5.15 0.33 -12.65
CA PRO A 45 -6.51 0.39 -12.14
C PRO A 45 -6.55 -0.55 -10.95
N VAL A 46 -6.80 -0.01 -9.76
CA VAL A 46 -7.23 -0.82 -8.64
C VAL A 46 -8.55 -1.38 -9.11
N ALA A 47 -8.49 -2.61 -9.64
CA ALA A 47 -9.65 -3.30 -10.15
C ALA A 47 -10.73 -3.19 -9.07
N ALA A 48 -11.89 -2.69 -9.46
CA ALA A 48 -13.05 -2.66 -8.58
C ALA A 48 -13.19 -4.03 -7.93
N PRO A 49 -13.54 -4.12 -6.63
CA PRO A 49 -13.72 -5.41 -5.98
C PRO A 49 -14.80 -6.17 -6.77
N SER A 50 -14.37 -7.23 -7.46
CA SER A 50 -15.25 -8.13 -8.18
C SER A 50 -16.21 -8.75 -7.18
N GLU A 51 -17.51 -8.80 -7.47
CA GLU A 51 -18.57 -9.27 -6.53
C GLU A 51 -18.38 -10.73 -6.04
N LYS A 52 -17.31 -11.42 -6.46
CA LYS A 52 -16.88 -12.74 -5.99
C LYS A 52 -15.88 -12.75 -4.81
N HIS A 53 -15.45 -11.62 -4.24
CA HIS A 53 -14.42 -11.63 -3.17
C HIS A 53 -14.88 -12.22 -1.82
N ALA A 54 -16.17 -12.51 -1.61
CA ALA A 54 -16.67 -12.89 -0.29
C ALA A 54 -16.11 -14.21 0.28
N ASP A 55 -15.49 -15.06 -0.54
CA ASP A 55 -14.90 -16.33 -0.10
C ASP A 55 -13.37 -16.40 -0.30
N PHE A 56 -12.78 -15.45 -1.02
CA PHE A 56 -11.36 -15.48 -1.36
C PHE A 56 -10.50 -14.79 -0.31
N LYS A 57 -9.32 -15.37 -0.05
CA LYS A 57 -8.37 -14.83 0.91
C LYS A 57 -7.32 -13.99 0.20
N VAL A 58 -6.73 -13.08 0.98
CA VAL A 58 -5.62 -12.24 0.54
C VAL A 58 -4.40 -12.59 1.38
N TRP A 59 -3.24 -12.69 0.75
CA TRP A 59 -1.98 -13.09 1.35
C TRP A 59 -0.93 -12.01 1.10
N GLN A 60 -0.20 -11.62 2.14
CA GLN A 60 0.85 -10.60 2.06
C GLN A 60 2.21 -11.19 2.37
N CYS A 61 3.19 -10.92 1.49
CA CYS A 61 4.59 -11.20 1.73
C CYS A 61 5.10 -10.36 2.91
N LEU A 62 5.67 -11.01 3.92
CA LEU A 62 6.23 -10.32 5.10
C LEU A 62 7.50 -9.52 4.78
N LEU A 63 8.19 -9.80 3.68
CA LEU A 63 9.47 -9.17 3.36
C LEU A 63 9.32 -7.87 2.55
N CYS A 64 8.39 -7.84 1.59
CA CYS A 64 8.21 -6.69 0.69
C CYS A 64 6.79 -6.11 0.67
N ALA A 65 5.86 -6.68 1.42
CA ALA A 65 4.44 -6.31 1.44
C ALA A 65 3.69 -6.51 0.10
N PHE A 66 4.26 -7.27 -0.85
CA PHE A 66 3.53 -7.74 -2.03
C PHE A 66 2.26 -8.50 -1.60
N VAL A 67 1.16 -8.28 -2.32
CA VAL A 67 -0.15 -8.86 -2.01
C VAL A 67 -0.59 -9.80 -3.12
N TYR A 68 -0.84 -11.06 -2.76
CA TYR A 68 -1.51 -12.03 -3.59
C TYR A 68 -2.99 -12.12 -3.21
N ASP A 69 -3.88 -11.87 -4.16
CA ASP A 69 -5.33 -12.03 -4.00
C ASP A 69 -5.77 -13.29 -4.74
N GLU A 70 -6.33 -14.27 -4.01
CA GLU A 70 -6.80 -15.53 -4.62
C GLU A 70 -7.82 -15.29 -5.74
N ALA A 71 -8.67 -14.26 -5.64
CA ALA A 71 -9.65 -13.94 -6.67
C ALA A 71 -8.99 -13.39 -7.94
N ALA A 72 -7.92 -12.62 -7.81
CA ALA A 72 -7.18 -12.04 -8.93
C ALA A 72 -6.18 -13.03 -9.54
N GLY A 73 -5.61 -13.93 -8.73
CA GLY A 73 -4.49 -14.76 -9.15
C GLY A 73 -3.23 -13.94 -9.46
N LEU A 74 -2.34 -14.52 -10.26
CA LEU A 74 -1.10 -13.89 -10.74
C LEU A 74 -0.78 -14.41 -12.16
N GLU A 75 -1.54 -13.93 -13.15
CA GLU A 75 -1.50 -14.45 -14.52
C GLU A 75 -0.12 -14.32 -15.17
N GLU A 76 0.62 -13.26 -14.84
CA GLU A 76 1.98 -13.03 -15.35
C GLU A 76 2.96 -14.14 -14.92
N GLU A 77 2.69 -14.82 -13.81
CA GLU A 77 3.45 -15.97 -13.31
C GLU A 77 2.75 -17.31 -13.58
N GLY A 78 1.65 -17.30 -14.34
CA GLY A 78 0.89 -18.50 -14.68
C GLY A 78 -0.04 -19.01 -13.58
N ILE A 79 -0.36 -18.19 -12.58
CA ILE A 79 -1.34 -18.51 -11.55
C ILE A 79 -2.68 -17.88 -11.96
N ALA A 80 -3.66 -18.69 -12.32
CA ALA A 80 -4.94 -18.18 -12.84
C ALA A 80 -5.77 -17.46 -11.73
N PRO A 81 -6.66 -16.52 -12.12
CA PRO A 81 -7.62 -15.94 -11.19
C PRO A 81 -8.50 -17.00 -10.53
N GLY A 82 -8.74 -16.87 -9.22
CA GLY A 82 -9.49 -17.83 -8.41
C GLY A 82 -8.66 -19.00 -7.86
N THR A 83 -7.34 -19.01 -8.08
CA THR A 83 -6.46 -20.04 -7.50
C THR A 83 -6.34 -19.80 -5.99
N ARG A 84 -6.57 -20.83 -5.17
CA ARG A 84 -6.40 -20.72 -3.71
C ARG A 84 -4.92 -20.76 -3.35
N TRP A 85 -4.54 -20.16 -2.23
CA TRP A 85 -3.15 -20.21 -1.76
C TRP A 85 -2.65 -21.63 -1.48
N GLU A 86 -3.55 -22.52 -1.09
CA GLU A 86 -3.25 -23.95 -0.94
C GLU A 86 -2.87 -24.61 -2.28
N ASP A 87 -3.41 -24.14 -3.40
CA ASP A 87 -3.15 -24.65 -4.75
C ASP A 87 -1.93 -23.99 -5.41
N VAL A 88 -1.43 -22.88 -4.87
CA VAL A 88 -0.18 -22.25 -5.34
C VAL A 88 0.99 -23.22 -5.10
N PRO A 89 1.87 -23.47 -6.08
CA PRO A 89 2.99 -24.40 -5.90
C PRO A 89 3.90 -24.02 -4.73
N GLU A 90 4.42 -25.01 -3.99
CA GLU A 90 5.41 -24.77 -2.91
C GLU A 90 6.72 -24.16 -3.41
N SER A 91 7.03 -24.32 -4.70
CA SER A 91 8.16 -23.67 -5.36
C SER A 91 7.90 -22.21 -5.73
N PHE A 92 6.72 -21.67 -5.41
CA PHE A 92 6.40 -20.26 -5.66
C PHE A 92 7.41 -19.34 -4.97
N THR A 93 7.80 -18.31 -5.70
CA THR A 93 8.77 -17.31 -5.29
C THR A 93 8.18 -15.95 -5.62
N CYS A 94 8.12 -15.05 -4.64
CA CYS A 94 7.62 -13.70 -4.83
C CYS A 94 8.44 -12.95 -5.90
N SER A 95 7.79 -12.46 -6.95
CA SER A 95 8.42 -11.69 -8.04
C SER A 95 9.14 -10.43 -7.56
N ASP A 96 8.61 -9.77 -6.53
CA ASP A 96 9.17 -8.50 -6.04
C ASP A 96 10.47 -8.68 -5.25
N CYS A 97 10.64 -9.79 -4.54
CA CYS A 97 11.74 -9.92 -3.56
C CYS A 97 12.41 -11.29 -3.47
N GLY A 98 11.88 -12.32 -4.12
CA GLY A 98 12.46 -13.66 -4.07
C GLY A 98 12.08 -14.49 -2.83
N ALA A 99 11.16 -14.00 -1.98
CA ALA A 99 10.68 -14.74 -0.81
C ALA A 99 9.92 -16.00 -1.20
N GLY A 100 9.95 -17.04 -0.36
CA GLY A 100 9.21 -18.27 -0.61
C GLY A 100 7.73 -18.14 -0.21
N LYS A 101 6.91 -19.11 -0.62
CA LYS A 101 5.50 -19.22 -0.22
C LYS A 101 5.29 -19.17 1.31
N ALA A 102 6.21 -19.72 2.08
CA ALA A 102 6.13 -19.73 3.54
C ALA A 102 6.26 -18.34 4.20
N ASP A 103 6.79 -17.35 3.47
CA ASP A 103 6.97 -15.97 3.97
C ASP A 103 5.71 -15.10 3.80
N PHE A 104 4.59 -15.70 3.39
CA PHE A 104 3.31 -15.00 3.24
C PHE A 104 2.39 -15.28 4.42
N VAL A 105 1.67 -14.24 4.84
CA VAL A 105 0.63 -14.33 5.87
C VAL A 105 -0.72 -13.94 5.29
N MET A 106 -1.77 -14.61 5.74
CA MET A 106 -3.14 -14.24 5.39
C MET A 106 -3.50 -12.90 6.04
N LEU A 107 -4.09 -11.99 5.26
CA LEU A 107 -4.72 -10.79 5.77
C LEU A 107 -6.18 -11.08 6.09
N GLU A 108 -6.57 -10.81 7.33
CA GLU A 108 -7.98 -10.78 7.75
C GLU A 108 -8.47 -9.33 7.62
N PHE A 109 -9.59 -9.12 6.92
CA PHE A 109 -10.25 -7.82 6.74
C PHE A 109 -11.58 -7.75 7.48
#